data_AF-A0A3R7H8D3-F1
#
_entry.id   AF-A0A3R7H8D3-F1
#
_cell.length_a   1.000
_cell.length_b   1.000
_cell.length_c   1.000
_cell.angle_alpha   90.00
_cell.angle_beta   90.00
_cell.angle_gamma   90.00
#
_symmetry.space_group_name_H-M   'P 1'
#
loop_
_entity.id
_entity.type
_entity.pdbx_description
1 polymer ?
#
loop_
_entity_poly.entity_id
_entity_poly.type
_entity_poly.pdbx_seq_one_letter_code
_entity_poly.pdbx_strand_id
1 'polypeptide(L)'
;MLLLTLVSLMGVAQAASSSTSSSGVSSASSYVPWSLADNATNLALLQSQLTMCTYSKVEECIQDPETVAELGTLFRSPGYCAAFDSAYVNITTSLAAIPNRYYPTSIEDAYDAGFSNKFSEWSDANREQFEVDCPLLYNDTIALGDDMLCCTESQYTGLSTQVRMIPGLCSACKENLRNIFCQMTCSPNNSMFLDVNEVRIMPGDDEHEDQVFPAIEELTYYVGEDWIRDIYDFCEDDSSFSLLCNPNQDCNDGFGLMEYMGKYAFNSIGSPLQINVTTMAKQPESVQESEFCHCDDGNQTECISPMNNRLTSCVGVCGSLCAVSADDTRTYTEACYGAETSSSGSGSVVDNDDDATWAELNEYLASNITATDWTPLNYFLVIFGGVVGLMLIVGFIVAMCRERRNGTVDHNLSTPNTGLYTPEVNGVAHAMAASVGRLSFMDELMTNKLRTWALFVSKGNRPKKIIPMVLVVVAICAAGLHNIDIETDPIKLWVS
;
A
#
# COMPACT_ATOMS: atom_id res chain seq x y z
N MET A 1 59.63 26.86 13.38
CA MET A 1 60.17 27.72 14.47
C MET A 1 59.24 27.49 15.67
N LEU A 2 59.77 26.86 16.74
CA LEU A 2 59.11 26.37 17.98
C LEU A 2 57.99 25.31 17.80
N LEU A 3 58.07 24.03 18.19
CA LEU A 3 58.83 23.20 19.17
C LEU A 3 58.26 23.21 20.61
N LEU A 4 57.62 22.09 20.99
CA LEU A 4 57.42 21.50 22.35
C LEU A 4 56.48 20.26 22.19
N THR A 5 56.94 19.07 21.79
CA THR A 5 57.46 17.89 22.56
C THR A 5 57.04 17.70 24.03
N LEU A 6 56.48 16.50 24.32
CA LEU A 6 56.84 15.47 25.34
C LEU A 6 55.55 14.79 25.89
N VAL A 7 55.42 13.49 26.16
CA VAL A 7 56.23 12.28 25.98
C VAL A 7 55.33 11.05 26.18
N SER A 8 55.69 9.94 25.53
CA SER A 8 55.10 8.60 25.55
C SER A 8 55.31 7.84 26.87
N LEU A 9 54.53 6.79 27.14
CA LEU A 9 55.09 5.49 27.55
C LEU A 9 54.10 4.33 27.35
N MET A 10 54.62 3.33 26.62
CA MET A 10 54.03 2.01 26.39
C MET A 10 54.21 1.12 27.62
N GLY A 11 53.30 0.17 27.81
CA GLY A 11 53.48 -1.01 28.65
C GLY A 11 52.87 -2.22 27.96
N VAL A 12 53.69 -3.26 27.73
CA VAL A 12 53.37 -4.49 27.00
C VAL A 12 53.29 -5.67 27.99
N ALA A 13 52.28 -6.52 27.79
CA ALA A 13 52.12 -7.95 28.11
C ALA A 13 52.14 -8.46 29.57
N GLN A 14 51.09 -9.21 29.96
CA GLN A 14 51.17 -10.68 30.11
C GLN A 14 49.80 -11.35 30.34
N ALA A 15 49.67 -12.57 29.82
CA ALA A 15 48.52 -13.46 29.91
C ALA A 15 48.48 -14.26 31.23
N ALA A 16 47.28 -14.58 31.73
CA ALA A 16 46.85 -15.93 32.14
C ALA A 16 45.45 -15.96 32.80
N SER A 17 44.61 -16.86 32.27
CA SER A 17 43.62 -17.73 32.95
C SER A 17 42.43 -17.17 33.78
N SER A 18 41.24 -17.34 33.17
CA SER A 18 40.00 -17.97 33.70
C SER A 18 39.37 -17.51 35.03
N SER A 19 38.18 -16.91 34.93
CA SER A 19 37.00 -17.38 35.66
C SER A 19 35.71 -16.85 35.01
N THR A 20 34.89 -17.81 34.61
CA THR A 20 33.58 -17.77 33.99
C THR A 20 32.55 -16.99 34.82
N SER A 21 31.79 -16.10 34.18
CA SER A 21 30.43 -15.74 34.62
C SER A 21 29.57 -15.53 33.39
N SER A 22 28.94 -16.62 32.98
CA SER A 22 27.93 -16.71 31.93
C SER A 22 26.67 -15.94 32.31
N SER A 23 26.40 -14.84 31.61
CA SER A 23 25.04 -14.41 31.32
C SER A 23 24.80 -14.78 29.86
N GLY A 24 24.47 -16.05 29.64
CA GLY A 24 24.03 -16.54 28.34
C GLY A 24 22.66 -15.96 28.05
N VAL A 25 22.61 -14.97 27.18
CA VAL A 25 21.52 -14.92 26.20
C VAL A 25 21.96 -15.93 25.16
N SER A 26 21.49 -17.16 25.31
CA SER A 26 21.62 -18.19 24.29
C SER A 26 21.08 -17.60 22.99
N SER A 27 21.83 -17.77 21.90
CA SER A 27 21.36 -17.57 20.53
C SER A 27 19.90 -18.00 20.41
N ALA A 28 19.03 -17.11 19.90
CA ALA A 28 17.79 -17.57 19.31
C ALA A 28 18.16 -18.71 18.36
N SER A 29 17.59 -19.87 18.62
CA SER A 29 17.98 -21.11 17.96
C SER A 29 17.67 -20.97 16.47
N SER A 30 18.64 -21.23 15.59
CA SER A 30 18.44 -21.45 14.14
C SER A 30 17.65 -22.75 13.84
N TYR A 31 16.84 -23.17 14.80
CA TYR A 31 16.10 -24.41 14.76
C TYR A 31 14.69 -24.10 14.31
N VAL A 32 14.35 -24.55 13.11
CA VAL A 32 13.00 -24.54 12.57
C VAL A 32 12.44 -25.94 12.77
N PRO A 33 11.29 -26.10 13.42
CA PRO A 33 10.67 -27.41 13.56
C PRO A 33 10.31 -28.00 12.19
N TRP A 34 10.70 -29.27 11.99
CA TRP A 34 10.49 -30.06 10.77
C TRP A 34 11.13 -29.48 9.50
N SER A 35 11.84 -30.33 8.80
CA SER A 35 12.40 -30.08 7.47
C SER A 35 12.29 -31.35 6.65
N LEU A 36 12.16 -31.23 5.32
CA LEU A 36 12.17 -32.41 4.45
C LEU A 36 13.49 -33.19 4.56
N ALA A 37 14.58 -32.50 4.95
CA ALA A 37 15.88 -33.12 5.19
C ALA A 37 15.90 -34.09 6.39
N ASP A 38 14.95 -33.98 7.32
CA ASP A 38 14.88 -34.85 8.51
C ASP A 38 14.63 -36.31 8.14
N ASN A 39 14.03 -36.56 6.97
CA ASN A 39 13.83 -37.89 6.42
C ASN A 39 14.40 -37.98 4.99
N ALA A 40 15.68 -38.38 4.91
CA ALA A 40 16.39 -38.54 3.65
C ALA A 40 15.72 -39.52 2.65
N THR A 41 14.93 -40.49 3.13
CA THR A 41 14.21 -41.41 2.23
C THR A 41 13.02 -40.72 1.58
N ASN A 42 12.23 -39.97 2.36
CA ASN A 42 11.12 -39.18 1.82
C ASN A 42 11.63 -38.09 0.88
N LEU A 43 12.69 -37.38 1.25
CA LEU A 43 13.29 -36.35 0.40
C LEU A 43 13.78 -36.92 -0.95
N ALA A 44 14.43 -38.08 -0.94
CA ALA A 44 14.86 -38.74 -2.18
C ALA A 44 13.67 -39.16 -3.07
N LEU A 45 12.55 -39.56 -2.46
CA LEU A 45 11.33 -39.87 -3.20
C LEU A 45 10.73 -38.61 -3.83
N LEU A 46 10.60 -37.52 -3.07
CA LEU A 46 10.13 -36.23 -3.56
C LEU A 46 11.01 -35.72 -4.71
N GLN A 47 12.33 -35.82 -4.56
CA GLN A 47 13.30 -35.45 -5.61
C GLN A 47 13.15 -36.26 -6.90
N SER A 48 12.66 -37.50 -6.81
CA SER A 48 12.42 -38.34 -7.99
C SER A 48 11.13 -37.99 -8.73
N GLN A 49 10.24 -37.22 -8.12
CA GLN A 49 8.94 -36.81 -8.65
C GLN A 49 8.92 -35.36 -9.14
N LEU A 50 10.06 -34.64 -9.06
CA LEU A 50 10.14 -33.24 -9.44
C LEU A 50 9.79 -33.04 -10.92
N THR A 51 9.06 -31.95 -11.15
CA THR A 51 8.58 -31.49 -12.44
C THR A 51 8.99 -30.04 -12.66
N MET A 52 8.79 -29.55 -13.88
CA MET A 52 9.06 -28.15 -14.21
C MET A 52 8.00 -27.25 -13.61
N CYS A 53 8.42 -26.30 -12.78
CA CYS A 53 7.56 -25.33 -12.14
C CYS A 53 6.75 -24.51 -13.15
N THR A 54 5.47 -24.28 -12.89
CA THR A 54 4.60 -23.52 -13.78
C THR A 54 5.08 -22.09 -13.95
N TYR A 55 5.59 -21.45 -12.89
CA TYR A 55 5.96 -20.03 -12.92
C TYR A 55 7.47 -19.80 -13.00
N SER A 56 8.27 -20.38 -12.09
CA SER A 56 9.73 -20.22 -12.12
C SER A 56 10.44 -20.96 -13.25
N LYS A 57 9.78 -21.93 -13.91
CA LYS A 57 10.32 -22.75 -15.02
C LYS A 57 11.58 -23.57 -14.68
N VAL A 58 11.81 -23.86 -13.40
CA VAL A 58 12.89 -24.73 -12.90
C VAL A 58 12.36 -26.13 -12.60
N GLU A 59 13.20 -27.16 -12.66
CA GLU A 59 12.80 -28.56 -12.43
C GLU A 59 12.85 -28.92 -10.93
N GLU A 60 12.08 -28.19 -10.11
CA GLU A 60 12.13 -28.32 -8.65
C GLU A 60 10.74 -28.41 -7.99
N CYS A 61 9.68 -28.62 -8.77
CA CYS A 61 8.31 -28.56 -8.24
C CYS A 61 7.56 -29.88 -8.21
N ILE A 62 6.65 -29.99 -7.26
CA ILE A 62 5.67 -31.06 -7.12
C ILE A 62 4.29 -30.45 -7.33
N GLN A 63 3.56 -31.04 -8.27
CA GLN A 63 2.19 -30.68 -8.62
C GLN A 63 1.23 -31.45 -7.71
N ASP A 64 0.10 -30.84 -7.38
CA ASP A 64 -0.97 -31.42 -6.54
C ASP A 64 -0.42 -32.05 -5.23
N PRO A 65 0.28 -31.26 -4.38
CA PRO A 65 0.99 -31.76 -3.19
C PRO A 65 0.11 -32.52 -2.20
N GLU A 66 -1.20 -32.26 -2.17
CA GLU A 66 -2.17 -33.02 -1.36
C GLU A 66 -2.19 -34.52 -1.69
N THR A 67 -1.84 -34.89 -2.93
CA THR A 67 -1.79 -36.30 -3.37
C THR A 67 -0.50 -37.00 -2.94
N VAL A 68 0.48 -36.27 -2.39
CA VAL A 68 1.83 -36.75 -2.08
C VAL A 68 1.97 -36.95 -0.58
N ALA A 69 1.87 -38.21 -0.14
CA ALA A 69 1.86 -38.58 1.27
C ALA A 69 3.09 -38.09 2.06
N GLU A 70 4.26 -37.95 1.41
CA GLU A 70 5.49 -37.48 2.02
C GLU A 70 5.45 -36.00 2.42
N LEU A 71 4.53 -35.20 1.85
CA LEU A 71 4.30 -33.79 2.20
C LEU A 71 3.25 -33.61 3.29
N GLY A 72 2.65 -34.70 3.78
CA GLY A 72 1.57 -34.67 4.76
C GLY A 72 0.18 -34.83 4.13
N THR A 73 -0.85 -34.86 4.96
CA THR A 73 -2.24 -34.97 4.53
C THR A 73 -2.95 -33.67 4.87
N LEU A 74 -3.51 -33.01 3.86
CA LEU A 74 -4.35 -31.84 4.06
C LEU A 74 -5.66 -32.28 4.72
N PHE A 75 -6.05 -31.58 5.78
CA PHE A 75 -7.36 -31.73 6.40
C PHE A 75 -8.01 -30.36 6.44
N ARG A 76 -9.25 -30.26 5.95
CA ARG A 76 -9.99 -28.99 5.93
C ARG A 76 -10.92 -28.95 7.13
N SER A 77 -10.54 -28.20 8.15
CA SER A 77 -11.42 -27.95 9.28
C SER A 77 -10.99 -26.65 9.97
N PRO A 78 -11.88 -26.00 10.73
CA PRO A 78 -11.44 -24.94 11.64
C PRO A 78 -10.29 -25.42 12.55
N GLY A 79 -9.26 -24.60 12.71
CA GLY A 79 -8.04 -24.93 13.45
C GLY A 79 -6.99 -25.69 12.65
N TYR A 80 -7.15 -25.82 11.33
CA TYR A 80 -6.17 -26.46 10.45
C TYR A 80 -5.57 -25.49 9.43
N CYS A 81 -4.32 -25.78 9.10
CA CYS A 81 -3.47 -25.00 8.20
C CYS A 81 -3.13 -25.83 6.97
N ALA A 82 -3.15 -25.20 5.79
CA ALA A 82 -2.51 -25.72 4.58
C ALA A 82 -1.11 -25.10 4.38
N ALA A 83 -1.03 -23.79 4.58
CA ALA A 83 0.20 -23.02 4.58
C ALA A 83 0.56 -22.66 6.02
N PHE A 84 1.80 -22.92 6.43
CA PHE A 84 2.24 -22.66 7.80
C PHE A 84 3.75 -22.37 7.85
N ASP A 85 4.11 -21.28 8.53
CA ASP A 85 5.48 -20.75 8.63
C ASP A 85 6.07 -20.29 7.27
N SER A 86 7.21 -19.60 7.32
CA SER A 86 7.99 -19.26 6.13
C SER A 86 8.83 -20.45 5.65
N ALA A 87 9.17 -20.48 4.36
CA ALA A 87 10.04 -21.51 3.80
C ALA A 87 11.55 -21.29 4.06
N TYR A 88 11.96 -20.26 4.83
CA TYR A 88 13.36 -19.90 5.14
C TYR A 88 14.34 -20.12 3.97
N VAL A 89 14.05 -19.50 2.82
CA VAL A 89 14.84 -19.62 1.60
C VAL A 89 15.58 -18.33 1.28
N ASN A 90 16.73 -18.47 0.61
CA ASN A 90 17.52 -17.34 0.17
C ASN A 90 16.76 -16.48 -0.87
N ILE A 91 16.63 -15.19 -0.56
CA ILE A 91 16.09 -14.16 -1.47
C ILE A 91 17.21 -13.24 -1.96
N THR A 92 17.18 -12.86 -3.24
CA THR A 92 18.23 -12.01 -3.83
C THR A 92 18.02 -10.52 -3.59
N THR A 93 16.81 -10.13 -3.19
CA THR A 93 16.40 -8.73 -3.01
C THR A 93 15.87 -8.55 -1.60
N SER A 94 16.37 -7.58 -0.86
CA SER A 94 16.02 -7.36 0.56
C SER A 94 14.56 -6.96 0.82
N LEU A 95 13.80 -6.62 -0.22
CA LEU A 95 12.37 -6.27 -0.17
C LEU A 95 11.47 -7.36 -0.76
N ALA A 96 12.06 -8.49 -1.19
CA ALA A 96 11.29 -9.62 -1.67
C ALA A 96 10.63 -10.31 -0.49
N ALA A 97 9.36 -10.67 -0.67
CA ALA A 97 8.68 -11.55 0.27
C ALA A 97 9.28 -12.96 0.22
N ILE A 98 9.21 -13.67 1.34
CA ILE A 98 9.55 -15.10 1.40
C ILE A 98 8.24 -15.88 1.24
N PRO A 99 8.20 -16.94 0.40
CA PRO A 99 7.00 -17.74 0.23
C PRO A 99 6.64 -18.48 1.51
N ASN A 100 5.32 -18.69 1.69
CA ASN A 100 4.81 -19.54 2.75
C ASN A 100 5.26 -20.98 2.51
N ARG A 101 5.52 -21.71 3.59
CA ARG A 101 5.83 -23.14 3.54
C ARG A 101 4.52 -23.93 3.46
N TYR A 102 4.53 -24.98 2.64
CA TYR A 102 3.48 -26.00 2.66
C TYR A 102 3.71 -26.93 3.83
N TYR A 103 2.81 -26.92 4.81
CA TYR A 103 2.90 -27.77 5.97
C TYR A 103 1.50 -27.99 6.53
N PRO A 104 0.76 -28.97 5.98
CA PRO A 104 -0.59 -29.25 6.44
C PRO A 104 -0.55 -29.81 7.86
N THR A 105 -1.20 -29.11 8.79
CA THR A 105 -1.16 -29.43 10.22
C THR A 105 -2.31 -28.75 10.98
N SER A 106 -2.58 -29.17 12.22
CA SER A 106 -3.45 -28.39 13.13
C SER A 106 -2.64 -27.31 13.84
N ILE A 107 -3.29 -26.22 14.24
CA ILE A 107 -2.62 -25.13 14.98
C ILE A 107 -2.05 -25.61 16.32
N GLU A 108 -2.68 -26.59 16.97
CA GLU A 108 -2.20 -27.21 18.21
C GLU A 108 -1.01 -28.14 17.98
N ASP A 109 -1.07 -29.02 16.98
CA ASP A 109 0.04 -29.95 16.68
C ASP A 109 1.29 -29.17 16.24
N ALA A 110 1.11 -28.04 15.55
CA ALA A 110 2.22 -27.14 15.22
C ALA A 110 2.86 -26.55 16.48
N TYR A 111 2.05 -26.07 17.43
CA TYR A 111 2.58 -25.56 18.69
C TYR A 111 3.33 -26.66 19.47
N ASP A 112 2.76 -27.87 19.55
CA ASP A 112 3.38 -29.02 20.20
C ASP A 112 4.67 -29.47 19.50
N ALA A 113 4.79 -29.25 18.19
CA ALA A 113 6.02 -29.45 17.42
C ALA A 113 7.11 -28.39 17.71
N GLY A 114 6.77 -27.32 18.43
CA GLY A 114 7.70 -26.27 18.87
C GLY A 114 7.68 -25.01 18.01
N PHE A 115 6.66 -24.80 17.18
CA PHE A 115 6.51 -23.56 16.43
C PHE A 115 6.04 -22.41 17.32
N SER A 116 6.50 -21.20 17.00
CA SER A 116 6.12 -19.97 17.72
C SER A 116 4.81 -19.38 17.15
N ASN A 117 3.73 -20.15 17.13
CA ASN A 117 2.44 -19.76 16.55
C ASN A 117 1.36 -19.40 17.59
N LYS A 118 1.72 -19.44 18.87
CA LYS A 118 0.87 -18.97 19.96
C LYS A 118 1.03 -17.47 20.18
N PHE A 119 -0.01 -16.71 19.87
CA PHE A 119 0.02 -15.26 19.83
C PHE A 119 0.39 -14.63 21.18
N SER A 120 -0.14 -15.14 22.30
CA SER A 120 0.17 -14.65 23.65
C SER A 120 1.65 -14.82 24.05
N GLU A 121 2.39 -15.68 23.36
CA GLU A 121 3.82 -15.93 23.60
C GLU A 121 4.73 -15.11 22.68
N TRP A 122 4.18 -14.43 21.67
CA TRP A 122 4.94 -13.51 20.82
C TRP A 122 5.45 -12.32 21.62
N SER A 123 6.45 -11.61 21.09
CA SER A 123 6.93 -10.36 21.67
C SER A 123 5.82 -9.30 21.74
N ASP A 124 5.85 -8.47 22.78
CA ASP A 124 4.87 -7.40 22.99
C ASP A 124 4.74 -6.48 21.76
N ALA A 125 5.89 -6.17 21.14
CA ALA A 125 5.94 -5.35 19.94
C ALA A 125 5.20 -5.98 18.75
N ASN A 126 5.38 -7.30 18.53
CA ASN A 126 4.70 -7.98 17.44
C ASN A 126 3.20 -8.16 17.70
N ARG A 127 2.78 -8.35 18.96
CA ARG A 127 1.34 -8.41 19.30
C ARG A 127 0.64 -7.09 19.04
N GLU A 128 1.18 -5.99 19.54
CA GLU A 128 0.63 -4.63 19.29
C GLU A 128 0.57 -4.32 17.80
N GLN A 129 1.60 -4.73 17.07
CA GLN A 129 1.71 -4.43 15.66
C GLN A 129 0.82 -5.31 14.79
N PHE A 130 0.56 -6.55 15.21
CA PHE A 130 -0.37 -7.45 14.53
C PHE A 130 -1.79 -6.90 14.57
N GLU A 131 -2.22 -6.36 15.72
CA GLU A 131 -3.51 -5.66 15.86
C GLU A 131 -3.63 -4.50 14.86
N VAL A 132 -2.54 -3.77 14.61
CA VAL A 132 -2.52 -2.63 13.67
C VAL A 132 -2.42 -3.06 12.20
N ASP A 133 -1.62 -4.08 11.90
CA ASP A 133 -1.39 -4.54 10.52
C ASP A 133 -2.51 -5.44 10.00
N CYS A 134 -3.14 -6.21 10.89
CA CYS A 134 -4.14 -7.24 10.60
C CYS A 134 -5.40 -7.10 11.49
N PRO A 135 -6.05 -5.93 11.58
CA PRO A 135 -7.12 -5.68 12.55
C PRO A 135 -8.36 -6.57 12.35
N LEU A 136 -8.74 -6.84 11.10
CA LEU A 136 -9.88 -7.73 10.80
C LEU A 136 -9.62 -9.16 11.29
N LEU A 137 -8.45 -9.74 10.94
CA LEU A 137 -8.07 -11.05 11.45
C LEU A 137 -7.97 -11.06 12.97
N TYR A 138 -7.37 -10.04 13.60
CA TYR A 138 -7.27 -9.94 15.05
C TYR A 138 -8.66 -9.94 15.71
N ASN A 139 -9.60 -9.16 15.19
CA ASN A 139 -10.97 -9.09 15.72
C ASN A 139 -11.74 -10.39 15.54
N ASP A 140 -11.53 -11.08 14.41
CA ASP A 140 -12.19 -12.35 14.09
C ASP A 140 -11.60 -13.56 14.84
N THR A 141 -10.47 -13.39 15.52
CA THR A 141 -9.74 -14.51 16.18
C THR A 141 -9.30 -14.13 17.60
N ILE A 142 -8.19 -13.42 17.72
CA ILE A 142 -7.53 -13.12 18.99
C ILE A 142 -8.45 -12.37 19.96
N ALA A 143 -9.20 -11.38 19.48
CA ALA A 143 -10.14 -10.62 20.31
C ALA A 143 -11.29 -11.48 20.86
N LEU A 144 -11.61 -12.60 20.20
CA LEU A 144 -12.64 -13.56 20.63
C LEU A 144 -12.08 -14.59 21.64
N GLY A 145 -10.78 -14.59 21.88
CA GLY A 145 -10.11 -15.46 22.84
C GLY A 145 -9.33 -16.63 22.22
N ASP A 146 -9.26 -16.72 20.88
CA ASP A 146 -8.32 -17.62 20.22
C ASP A 146 -6.89 -17.13 20.45
N ASP A 147 -5.93 -18.06 20.43
CA ASP A 147 -4.53 -17.74 20.76
C ASP A 147 -3.53 -18.40 19.82
N MET A 148 -3.99 -19.25 18.90
CA MET A 148 -3.14 -20.02 18.01
C MET A 148 -3.43 -19.63 16.56
N LEU A 149 -2.39 -19.40 15.78
CA LEU A 149 -2.47 -18.96 14.38
C LEU A 149 -1.80 -19.97 13.44
N CYS A 150 -2.09 -19.89 12.14
CA CYS A 150 -1.38 -20.65 11.11
C CYS A 150 -0.06 -19.98 10.66
N CYS A 151 0.45 -19.02 11.44
CA CYS A 151 1.73 -18.39 11.19
C CYS A 151 2.57 -18.28 12.45
N THR A 152 3.88 -18.25 12.26
CA THR A 152 4.85 -18.01 13.34
C THR A 152 5.09 -16.51 13.51
N GLU A 153 5.65 -16.13 14.67
CA GLU A 153 6.07 -14.74 14.90
C GLU A 153 7.08 -14.24 13.85
N SER A 154 8.00 -15.10 13.39
CA SER A 154 8.98 -14.78 12.35
C SER A 154 8.31 -14.57 10.99
N GLN A 155 7.37 -15.44 10.60
CA GLN A 155 6.59 -15.27 9.38
C GLN A 155 5.77 -13.97 9.41
N TYR A 156 5.16 -13.64 10.55
CA TYR A 156 4.47 -12.37 10.72
C TYR A 156 5.41 -11.17 10.58
N THR A 157 6.63 -11.24 11.11
CA THR A 157 7.62 -10.15 10.96
C THR A 157 7.94 -9.87 9.48
N GLY A 158 8.05 -10.93 8.67
CA GLY A 158 8.16 -10.82 7.22
C GLY A 158 6.90 -10.20 6.58
N LEU A 159 5.73 -10.76 6.90
CA LEU A 159 4.43 -10.28 6.39
C LEU A 159 4.21 -8.79 6.71
N SER A 160 4.49 -8.37 7.94
CA SER A 160 4.34 -7.00 8.43
C SER A 160 5.10 -6.00 7.55
N THR A 161 6.33 -6.35 7.16
CA THR A 161 7.13 -5.53 6.25
C THR A 161 6.46 -5.38 4.88
N GLN A 162 5.83 -6.44 4.37
CA GLN A 162 5.15 -6.45 3.07
C GLN A 162 3.82 -5.68 3.10
N VAL A 163 2.95 -5.95 4.06
CA VAL A 163 1.60 -5.35 4.13
C VAL A 163 1.65 -3.85 4.42
N ARG A 164 2.72 -3.36 5.07
CA ARG A 164 2.94 -1.93 5.28
C ARG A 164 3.41 -1.18 4.03
N MET A 165 3.95 -1.87 3.03
CA MET A 165 4.31 -1.28 1.74
C MET A 165 3.10 -1.02 0.84
N ILE A 166 1.91 -1.56 1.17
CA ILE A 166 0.68 -1.31 0.43
C ILE A 166 0.34 0.20 0.51
N PRO A 167 0.36 0.93 -0.62
CA PRO A 167 0.04 2.35 -0.64
C PRO A 167 -1.47 2.57 -0.46
N GLY A 168 -1.85 3.76 0.00
CA GLY A 168 -3.26 4.09 0.23
C GLY A 168 -3.41 5.31 1.13
N LEU A 169 -4.36 6.17 0.80
CA LEU A 169 -4.79 7.28 1.64
C LEU A 169 -6.06 6.91 2.43
N CYS A 170 -6.93 6.08 1.85
CA CYS A 170 -8.12 5.55 2.51
C CYS A 170 -7.71 4.45 3.51
N SER A 171 -8.05 4.63 4.79
CA SER A 171 -7.74 3.67 5.86
C SER A 171 -8.47 2.34 5.65
N ALA A 172 -9.77 2.38 5.33
CA ALA A 172 -10.58 1.18 5.09
C ALA A 172 -10.03 0.35 3.92
N CYS A 173 -9.71 1.00 2.79
CA CYS A 173 -9.10 0.33 1.65
C CYS A 173 -7.78 -0.37 2.04
N LYS A 174 -6.88 0.35 2.72
CA LYS A 174 -5.59 -0.18 3.13
C LYS A 174 -5.75 -1.37 4.08
N GLU A 175 -6.64 -1.25 5.05
CA GLU A 175 -6.99 -2.33 5.97
C GLU A 175 -7.47 -3.58 5.22
N ASN A 176 -8.41 -3.42 4.30
CA ASN A 176 -8.96 -4.51 3.50
C ASN A 176 -7.88 -5.19 2.65
N LEU A 177 -7.01 -4.42 1.98
CA LEU A 177 -5.93 -4.95 1.16
C LEU A 177 -4.88 -5.72 1.98
N ARG A 178 -4.59 -5.26 3.20
CA ARG A 178 -3.70 -5.99 4.11
C ARG A 178 -4.35 -7.29 4.59
N ASN A 179 -5.65 -7.24 4.89
CA ASN A 179 -6.41 -8.38 5.40
C ASN A 179 -6.34 -9.60 4.47
N ILE A 180 -6.24 -9.40 3.15
CA ILE A 180 -6.03 -10.47 2.17
C ILE A 180 -4.87 -11.38 2.59
N PHE A 181 -3.69 -10.79 2.80
CA PHE A 181 -2.47 -11.52 3.11
C PHE A 181 -2.41 -11.94 4.58
N CYS A 182 -3.01 -11.16 5.49
CA CYS A 182 -3.18 -11.57 6.89
C CYS A 182 -3.99 -12.86 6.99
N GLN A 183 -5.15 -12.93 6.33
CA GLN A 183 -6.01 -14.11 6.35
C GLN A 183 -5.33 -15.30 5.66
N MET A 184 -4.76 -15.10 4.47
CA MET A 184 -4.05 -16.16 3.75
C MET A 184 -2.89 -16.74 4.57
N THR A 185 -2.16 -15.91 5.29
CA THR A 185 -0.92 -16.33 5.98
C THR A 185 -1.18 -16.81 7.41
N CYS A 186 -1.99 -16.09 8.17
CA CYS A 186 -2.10 -16.24 9.62
C CYS A 186 -3.45 -16.76 10.11
N SER A 187 -4.49 -16.78 9.29
CA SER A 187 -5.81 -17.28 9.74
C SER A 187 -5.68 -18.71 10.27
N PRO A 188 -6.23 -19.03 11.45
CA PRO A 188 -6.18 -20.38 12.02
C PRO A 188 -6.97 -21.41 11.21
N ASN A 189 -7.70 -20.96 10.19
CA ASN A 189 -8.58 -21.76 9.35
C ASN A 189 -8.13 -21.74 7.89
N ASN A 190 -6.87 -21.41 7.58
CA ASN A 190 -6.45 -21.18 6.19
C ASN A 190 -6.58 -22.44 5.30
N SER A 191 -6.63 -23.65 5.87
CA SER A 191 -6.94 -24.87 5.10
C SER A 191 -8.34 -24.86 4.49
N MET A 192 -9.27 -24.08 5.05
CA MET A 192 -10.67 -24.06 4.60
C MET A 192 -10.85 -23.35 3.26
N PHE A 193 -10.00 -22.37 2.92
CA PHE A 193 -10.15 -21.53 1.74
C PHE A 193 -8.90 -21.47 0.85
N LEU A 194 -7.84 -22.20 1.17
CA LEU A 194 -6.65 -22.32 0.33
C LEU A 194 -6.52 -23.71 -0.28
N ASP A 195 -6.11 -23.73 -1.54
CA ASP A 195 -5.65 -24.90 -2.28
C ASP A 195 -4.21 -24.67 -2.70
N VAL A 196 -3.29 -25.55 -2.31
CA VAL A 196 -1.90 -25.45 -2.78
C VAL A 196 -1.76 -26.32 -4.02
N ASN A 197 -1.53 -25.68 -5.16
CA ASN A 197 -1.48 -26.36 -6.46
C ASN A 197 -0.06 -26.85 -6.77
N GLU A 198 0.96 -26.09 -6.36
CA GLU A 198 2.35 -26.42 -6.62
C GLU A 198 3.26 -26.01 -5.46
N VAL A 199 4.18 -26.92 -5.08
CA VAL A 199 5.26 -26.62 -4.13
C VAL A 199 6.61 -26.83 -4.78
N ARG A 200 7.54 -25.92 -4.50
CA ARG A 200 8.93 -26.00 -4.90
C ARG A 200 9.79 -26.49 -3.74
N ILE A 201 10.62 -27.50 -4.00
CA ILE A 201 11.51 -28.08 -2.99
C ILE A 201 12.82 -27.30 -2.98
N MET A 202 13.01 -26.44 -1.98
CA MET A 202 14.10 -25.46 -1.95
C MET A 202 15.06 -25.71 -0.77
N PRO A 203 16.38 -25.51 -0.94
CA PRO A 203 17.31 -25.51 0.18
C PRO A 203 17.06 -24.30 1.09
N GLY A 204 17.37 -24.47 2.38
CA GLY A 204 17.33 -23.39 3.36
C GLY A 204 18.32 -22.27 3.05
N ASP A 205 18.10 -21.12 3.67
CA ASP A 205 19.01 -19.98 3.65
C ASP A 205 20.32 -20.23 4.44
N ASP A 206 21.16 -19.22 4.53
CA ASP A 206 22.48 -19.29 5.18
C ASP A 206 22.40 -19.60 6.69
N GLU A 207 21.25 -19.38 7.35
CA GLU A 207 21.02 -19.75 8.75
C GLU A 207 20.48 -21.19 8.89
N HIS A 208 20.06 -21.80 7.77
CA HIS A 208 19.40 -23.10 7.70
C HIS A 208 19.98 -24.03 6.61
N GLU A 209 21.31 -23.98 6.39
CA GLU A 209 22.00 -24.65 5.26
C GLU A 209 21.69 -26.16 5.09
N ASP A 210 21.46 -26.88 6.19
CA ASP A 210 21.18 -28.33 6.18
C ASP A 210 19.68 -28.66 6.04
N GLN A 211 18.81 -27.66 5.87
CA GLN A 211 17.36 -27.83 5.81
C GLN A 211 16.82 -27.67 4.38
N VAL A 212 15.67 -28.29 4.14
CA VAL A 212 14.98 -28.26 2.84
C VAL A 212 13.50 -28.04 3.10
N PHE A 213 12.93 -27.03 2.44
CA PHE A 213 11.57 -26.58 2.67
C PHE A 213 10.71 -26.70 1.40
N PRO A 214 9.45 -27.16 1.52
CA PRO A 214 8.47 -27.07 0.44
C PRO A 214 7.88 -25.66 0.43
N ALA A 215 8.48 -24.77 -0.37
CA ALA A 215 7.95 -23.43 -0.58
C ALA A 215 6.74 -23.49 -1.50
N ILE A 216 5.64 -22.84 -1.14
CA ILE A 216 4.47 -22.77 -2.03
C ILE A 216 4.86 -21.94 -3.27
N GLU A 217 4.71 -22.53 -4.45
CA GLU A 217 4.98 -21.89 -5.74
C GLU A 217 3.67 -21.34 -6.35
N GLU A 218 2.56 -22.08 -6.20
CA GLU A 218 1.23 -21.70 -6.67
C GLU A 218 0.14 -22.15 -5.69
N LEU A 219 -0.81 -21.26 -5.41
CA LEU A 219 -2.02 -21.57 -4.66
C LEU A 219 -3.26 -20.92 -5.27
N THR A 220 -4.41 -21.50 -4.96
CA THR A 220 -5.75 -20.97 -5.24
C THR A 220 -6.42 -20.54 -3.93
N TYR A 221 -6.93 -19.33 -3.90
CA TYR A 221 -7.62 -18.72 -2.78
C TYR A 221 -9.11 -18.56 -3.13
N TYR A 222 -9.96 -19.30 -2.42
CA TYR A 222 -11.40 -19.23 -2.56
C TYR A 222 -11.98 -18.11 -1.71
N VAL A 223 -12.76 -17.23 -2.34
CA VAL A 223 -13.37 -16.07 -1.70
C VAL A 223 -14.85 -15.96 -2.06
N GLY A 224 -15.62 -15.22 -1.26
CA GLY A 224 -17.01 -14.88 -1.56
C GLY A 224 -17.13 -13.86 -2.70
N GLU A 225 -18.27 -13.84 -3.38
CA GLU A 225 -18.54 -12.87 -4.46
C GLU A 225 -18.60 -11.43 -3.93
N ASP A 226 -19.21 -11.23 -2.75
CA ASP A 226 -19.26 -9.92 -2.11
C ASP A 226 -17.87 -9.47 -1.65
N TRP A 227 -17.06 -10.40 -1.15
CA TRP A 227 -15.69 -10.12 -0.71
C TRP A 227 -14.82 -9.60 -1.86
N ILE A 228 -14.83 -10.29 -3.01
CA ILE A 228 -14.01 -9.90 -4.17
C ILE A 228 -14.54 -8.65 -4.87
N ARG A 229 -15.84 -8.35 -4.77
CA ARG A 229 -16.36 -7.05 -5.20
C ARG A 229 -15.86 -5.94 -4.28
N ASP A 230 -16.07 -6.09 -2.98
CA ASP A 230 -15.87 -5.04 -1.99
C ASP A 230 -14.39 -4.65 -1.84
N ILE A 231 -13.46 -5.58 -2.02
CA ILE A 231 -12.02 -5.28 -1.99
C ILE A 231 -11.60 -4.27 -3.06
N TYR A 232 -12.32 -4.24 -4.19
CA TYR A 232 -12.09 -3.31 -5.29
C TYR A 232 -12.93 -2.05 -5.14
N ASP A 233 -14.23 -2.18 -4.94
CA ASP A 233 -15.16 -1.03 -4.81
C ASP A 233 -14.72 -0.06 -3.70
N PHE A 234 -14.23 -0.58 -2.58
CA PHE A 234 -13.80 0.25 -1.46
C PHE A 234 -12.45 0.95 -1.67
N CYS A 235 -11.77 0.64 -2.77
CA CYS A 235 -10.42 1.11 -3.08
C CYS A 235 -10.30 1.88 -4.40
N GLU A 236 -11.22 1.70 -5.36
CA GLU A 236 -11.02 2.15 -6.74
C GLU A 236 -10.80 3.68 -6.88
N ASP A 237 -11.43 4.49 -6.01
CA ASP A 237 -11.30 5.96 -6.00
C ASP A 237 -10.15 6.47 -5.12
N ASP A 238 -9.44 5.58 -4.41
CA ASP A 238 -8.20 5.99 -3.74
C ASP A 238 -7.15 6.29 -4.81
N SER A 239 -6.74 7.55 -4.90
CA SER A 239 -5.71 7.99 -5.86
C SER A 239 -4.42 7.14 -5.85
N SER A 240 -4.06 6.54 -4.71
CA SER A 240 -2.88 5.68 -4.57
C SER A 240 -3.11 4.26 -5.10
N PHE A 241 -4.37 3.82 -5.22
CA PHE A 241 -4.73 2.51 -5.75
C PHE A 241 -4.22 2.30 -7.18
N SER A 242 -4.21 3.37 -7.98
CA SER A 242 -3.63 3.35 -9.33
C SER A 242 -2.13 3.00 -9.39
N LEU A 243 -1.40 3.11 -8.26
CA LEU A 243 -0.01 2.67 -8.13
C LEU A 243 0.11 1.16 -7.91
N LEU A 244 -0.89 0.54 -7.29
CA LEU A 244 -0.98 -0.92 -7.19
C LEU A 244 -1.35 -1.47 -8.55
N CYS A 245 -2.47 -1.03 -9.09
CA CYS A 245 -3.07 -1.70 -10.22
C CYS A 245 -3.88 -0.69 -11.05
N ASN A 246 -3.52 -0.51 -12.31
CA ASN A 246 -4.15 0.48 -13.20
C ASN A 246 -5.17 -0.22 -14.12
N PRO A 247 -6.29 0.44 -14.50
CA PRO A 247 -7.23 -0.11 -15.49
C PRO A 247 -6.58 -0.58 -16.82
N ASN A 248 -5.47 0.04 -17.23
CA ASN A 248 -4.71 -0.38 -18.43
C ASN A 248 -4.02 -1.75 -18.28
N GLN A 249 -3.95 -2.29 -17.06
CA GLN A 249 -3.41 -3.60 -16.71
C GLN A 249 -4.53 -4.61 -16.40
N ASP A 250 -5.74 -4.37 -16.95
CA ASP A 250 -6.95 -5.17 -16.73
C ASP A 250 -7.50 -5.15 -15.30
N CYS A 251 -7.15 -4.10 -14.56
CA CYS A 251 -7.61 -3.87 -13.20
C CYS A 251 -8.93 -3.11 -13.18
N ASN A 252 -10.00 -3.81 -13.55
CA ASN A 252 -11.34 -3.21 -13.66
C ASN A 252 -12.33 -3.74 -12.61
N ASP A 253 -11.92 -4.77 -11.86
CA ASP A 253 -12.68 -5.39 -10.78
C ASP A 253 -11.70 -6.02 -9.76
N GLY A 254 -12.24 -6.64 -8.71
CA GLY A 254 -11.41 -7.30 -7.71
C GLY A 254 -10.63 -8.51 -8.23
N PHE A 255 -11.10 -9.20 -9.28
CA PHE A 255 -10.32 -10.29 -9.87
C PHE A 255 -9.07 -9.75 -10.58
N GLY A 256 -9.19 -8.67 -11.35
CA GLY A 256 -8.04 -8.01 -11.97
C GLY A 256 -7.05 -7.47 -10.94
N LEU A 257 -7.54 -6.90 -9.85
CA LEU A 257 -6.70 -6.49 -8.70
C LEU A 257 -5.95 -7.67 -8.11
N MET A 258 -6.66 -8.76 -7.80
CA MET A 258 -6.06 -9.95 -7.20
C MET A 258 -5.10 -10.67 -8.13
N GLU A 259 -5.38 -10.71 -9.44
CA GLU A 259 -4.47 -11.27 -10.44
C GLU A 259 -3.16 -10.47 -10.49
N TYR A 260 -3.23 -9.14 -10.40
CA TYR A 260 -2.03 -8.31 -10.33
C TYR A 260 -1.25 -8.53 -9.03
N MET A 261 -1.93 -8.44 -7.89
CA MET A 261 -1.30 -8.56 -6.57
C MET A 261 -0.75 -9.96 -6.30
N GLY A 262 -1.39 -10.99 -6.86
CA GLY A 262 -1.03 -12.40 -6.74
C GLY A 262 -0.03 -12.89 -7.78
N LYS A 263 0.40 -12.05 -8.72
CA LYS A 263 1.29 -12.45 -9.80
C LYS A 263 2.66 -12.85 -9.27
N TYR A 264 3.12 -14.03 -9.70
CA TYR A 264 4.45 -14.56 -9.34
C TYR A 264 5.58 -13.57 -9.62
N ALA A 265 6.29 -13.18 -8.57
CA ALA A 265 7.39 -12.23 -8.59
C ALA A 265 8.50 -12.61 -7.57
N PHE A 266 8.75 -13.91 -7.38
CA PHE A 266 9.82 -14.40 -6.51
C PHE A 266 11.15 -13.68 -6.80
N ASN A 267 11.91 -13.34 -5.76
CA ASN A 267 13.11 -12.49 -5.81
C ASN A 267 12.92 -11.02 -6.22
N SER A 268 11.68 -10.53 -6.33
CA SER A 268 11.33 -9.15 -6.62
C SER A 268 10.32 -8.59 -5.61
N ILE A 269 10.04 -7.29 -5.69
CA ILE A 269 8.89 -6.68 -5.01
C ILE A 269 7.62 -7.22 -5.68
N GLY A 270 6.71 -7.80 -4.88
CA GLY A 270 5.47 -8.42 -5.35
C GLY A 270 5.15 -9.71 -4.58
N SER A 271 4.28 -10.54 -5.14
CA SER A 271 3.96 -11.84 -4.55
C SER A 271 5.14 -12.83 -4.70
N PRO A 272 5.56 -13.53 -3.63
CA PRO A 272 6.65 -14.50 -3.70
C PRO A 272 6.23 -15.82 -4.38
N LEU A 273 4.93 -16.01 -4.57
CA LEU A 273 4.30 -17.19 -5.15
C LEU A 273 3.13 -16.75 -6.05
N GLN A 274 2.60 -17.64 -6.88
CA GLN A 274 1.40 -17.33 -7.65
C GLN A 274 0.17 -17.52 -6.77
N ILE A 275 -0.64 -16.48 -6.64
CA ILE A 275 -1.93 -16.53 -5.95
C ILE A 275 -3.04 -16.37 -7.00
N ASN A 276 -3.80 -17.42 -7.21
CA ASN A 276 -5.00 -17.39 -8.04
C ASN A 276 -6.21 -17.17 -7.14
N VAL A 277 -7.15 -16.32 -7.54
CA VAL A 277 -8.38 -16.08 -6.77
C VAL A 277 -9.59 -16.53 -7.57
N THR A 278 -10.48 -17.27 -6.92
CA THR A 278 -11.72 -17.75 -7.53
C THR A 278 -12.87 -17.74 -6.53
N THR A 279 -14.09 -17.87 -7.05
CA THR A 279 -15.32 -17.97 -6.25
C THR A 279 -16.00 -19.30 -6.55
N MET A 280 -16.88 -19.74 -5.65
CA MET A 280 -17.72 -20.93 -5.89
C MET A 280 -18.48 -20.82 -7.21
N ALA A 281 -19.06 -19.66 -7.52
CA ALA A 281 -19.85 -19.43 -8.74
C ALA A 281 -19.04 -19.58 -10.05
N LYS A 282 -17.71 -19.43 -10.01
CA LYS A 282 -16.83 -19.67 -11.16
C LYS A 282 -16.51 -21.15 -11.39
N GLN A 283 -16.86 -22.03 -10.45
CA GLN A 283 -16.63 -23.47 -10.54
C GLN A 283 -17.79 -24.18 -11.26
N PRO A 284 -17.55 -25.35 -11.88
CA PRO A 284 -18.62 -26.19 -12.42
C PRO A 284 -19.63 -26.57 -11.33
N GLU A 285 -20.93 -26.65 -11.65
CA GLU A 285 -21.99 -27.00 -10.68
C GLU A 285 -21.71 -28.29 -9.90
N SER A 286 -21.10 -29.29 -10.55
CA SER A 286 -20.73 -30.55 -9.88
C SER A 286 -19.69 -30.36 -8.79
N VAL A 287 -18.73 -29.44 -9.00
CA VAL A 287 -17.67 -29.11 -8.03
C VAL A 287 -18.26 -28.28 -6.90
N GLN A 288 -19.16 -27.34 -7.22
CA GLN A 288 -19.87 -26.55 -6.20
C GLN A 288 -20.61 -27.46 -5.21
N GLU A 289 -21.33 -28.46 -5.71
CA GLU A 289 -22.08 -29.40 -4.86
C GLU A 289 -21.18 -30.36 -4.07
N SER A 290 -20.06 -30.81 -4.65
CA SER A 290 -19.24 -31.86 -4.02
C SER A 290 -18.11 -31.36 -3.13
N GLU A 291 -17.58 -30.17 -3.38
CA GLU A 291 -16.36 -29.68 -2.73
C GLU A 291 -16.59 -28.49 -1.79
N PHE A 292 -17.62 -27.67 -2.01
CA PHE A 292 -17.90 -26.51 -1.15
C PHE A 292 -18.82 -26.88 0.01
N CYS A 293 -18.56 -26.27 1.17
CA CYS A 293 -19.39 -26.50 2.36
C CYS A 293 -20.82 -26.01 2.14
N HIS A 294 -21.82 -26.78 2.59
CA HIS A 294 -23.22 -26.35 2.56
C HIS A 294 -23.50 -25.34 3.68
N CYS A 295 -24.38 -24.38 3.43
CA CYS A 295 -24.78 -23.39 4.44
C CYS A 295 -25.55 -24.00 5.64
N ASP A 296 -26.06 -25.22 5.50
CA ASP A 296 -26.85 -25.89 6.54
C ASP A 296 -25.96 -26.78 7.43
N ASP A 297 -24.68 -26.95 7.06
CA ASP A 297 -23.75 -27.80 7.78
C ASP A 297 -23.15 -27.03 8.96
N GLY A 298 -23.63 -27.35 10.15
CA GLY A 298 -23.11 -26.78 11.40
C GLY A 298 -21.70 -27.24 11.77
N ASN A 299 -21.11 -28.18 11.03
CA ASN A 299 -19.73 -28.63 11.20
C ASN A 299 -19.05 -28.76 9.83
N GLN A 300 -18.42 -27.68 9.39
CA GLN A 300 -17.75 -27.60 8.09
C GLN A 300 -16.39 -28.31 8.20
N THR A 301 -16.33 -29.55 7.70
CA THR A 301 -15.12 -30.36 7.65
C THR A 301 -14.99 -31.01 6.29
N GLU A 302 -13.76 -31.14 5.77
CA GLU A 302 -13.44 -31.76 4.50
C GLU A 302 -14.19 -31.15 3.30
N CYS A 303 -14.40 -29.84 3.36
CA CYS A 303 -15.01 -29.03 2.32
C CYS A 303 -14.35 -27.64 2.26
N ILE A 304 -14.48 -26.98 1.11
CA ILE A 304 -13.99 -25.63 0.86
C ILE A 304 -15.01 -24.64 1.44
N SER A 305 -14.57 -23.80 2.36
CA SER A 305 -15.33 -22.68 2.92
C SER A 305 -14.63 -21.39 2.50
N PRO A 306 -15.08 -20.75 1.40
CA PRO A 306 -14.49 -19.51 0.89
C PRO A 306 -14.41 -18.41 1.95
N MET A 307 -13.40 -17.55 1.84
CA MET A 307 -13.30 -16.36 2.69
C MET A 307 -14.52 -15.46 2.48
N ASN A 308 -15.32 -15.32 3.54
CA ASN A 308 -16.58 -14.59 3.51
C ASN A 308 -16.66 -13.48 4.58
N ASN A 309 -15.53 -13.08 5.16
CA ASN A 309 -15.55 -12.00 6.15
C ASN A 309 -15.99 -10.68 5.51
N ARG A 310 -16.73 -9.88 6.30
CA ARG A 310 -17.14 -8.56 5.83
C ARG A 310 -15.96 -7.61 5.93
N LEU A 311 -15.66 -6.96 4.81
CA LEU A 311 -14.62 -5.95 4.74
C LEU A 311 -15.10 -4.62 5.35
N THR A 312 -14.16 -3.83 5.85
CA THR A 312 -14.44 -2.51 6.42
C THR A 312 -14.88 -1.57 5.30
N SER A 313 -16.10 -1.04 5.39
CA SER A 313 -16.64 -0.13 4.37
C SER A 313 -15.85 1.18 4.29
N CYS A 314 -15.63 1.68 3.08
CA CYS A 314 -15.03 3.02 2.89
C CYS A 314 -16.02 4.17 3.14
N VAL A 315 -17.33 3.86 3.16
CA VAL A 315 -18.40 4.87 3.29
C VAL A 315 -18.33 5.52 4.66
N GLY A 316 -18.36 6.85 4.70
CA GLY A 316 -18.22 7.62 5.95
C GLY A 316 -16.81 7.70 6.52
N VAL A 317 -15.90 6.81 6.10
CA VAL A 317 -14.50 6.77 6.56
C VAL A 317 -13.56 7.52 5.62
N CYS A 318 -13.67 7.28 4.30
CA CYS A 318 -12.68 7.72 3.32
C CYS A 318 -13.10 8.96 2.51
N GLY A 319 -14.26 9.54 2.80
CA GLY A 319 -14.73 10.76 2.14
C GLY A 319 -14.75 10.64 0.62
N SER A 320 -14.07 11.55 -0.09
CA SER A 320 -14.01 11.54 -1.56
C SER A 320 -13.10 10.47 -2.16
N LEU A 321 -12.44 9.64 -1.33
CA LEU A 321 -11.62 8.51 -1.77
C LEU A 321 -12.43 7.20 -1.80
N CYS A 322 -13.73 7.26 -1.56
CA CYS A 322 -14.65 6.14 -1.58
C CYS A 322 -15.59 6.32 -2.78
N ALA A 323 -15.55 5.38 -3.73
CA ALA A 323 -16.43 5.38 -4.89
C ALA A 323 -17.87 5.00 -4.53
N VAL A 324 -18.02 4.30 -3.41
CA VAL A 324 -19.30 3.83 -2.91
C VAL A 324 -20.14 4.98 -2.34
N SER A 325 -21.41 5.01 -2.73
CA SER A 325 -22.39 6.02 -2.30
C SER A 325 -22.62 5.99 -0.78
N ALA A 326 -22.95 7.15 -0.19
CA ALA A 326 -23.41 7.22 1.20
C ALA A 326 -24.75 6.48 1.44
N ASP A 327 -25.56 6.33 0.39
CA ASP A 327 -26.83 5.58 0.42
C ASP A 327 -26.65 4.10 0.01
N ASP A 328 -25.45 3.54 0.18
CA ASP A 328 -25.16 2.16 -0.21
C ASP A 328 -25.97 1.16 0.63
N THR A 329 -26.75 0.33 -0.06
CA THR A 329 -27.60 -0.72 0.54
C THR A 329 -27.24 -2.09 -0.04
N ARG A 330 -25.94 -2.39 -0.20
CA ARG A 330 -25.51 -3.68 -0.75
C ARG A 330 -25.93 -4.83 0.16
N THR A 331 -26.48 -5.89 -0.44
CA THR A 331 -26.84 -7.12 0.26
C THR A 331 -25.67 -8.08 0.24
N TYR A 332 -25.53 -8.86 1.32
CA TYR A 332 -24.51 -9.89 1.43
C TYR A 332 -25.12 -11.28 1.29
N THR A 333 -24.41 -12.12 0.57
CA THR A 333 -24.72 -13.53 0.32
C THR A 333 -23.64 -14.37 0.99
N GLU A 334 -24.06 -15.41 1.69
CA GLU A 334 -23.10 -16.35 2.28
C GLU A 334 -22.33 -17.07 1.17
N ALA A 335 -21.02 -17.24 1.34
CA ALA A 335 -20.17 -17.90 0.36
C ALA A 335 -20.15 -19.42 0.53
N CYS A 336 -21.31 -20.05 0.70
CA CYS A 336 -21.48 -21.49 0.88
C CYS A 336 -22.49 -22.07 -0.12
N TYR A 337 -22.41 -23.38 -0.36
CA TYR A 337 -23.34 -24.05 -1.24
C TYR A 337 -24.75 -24.05 -0.65
N GLY A 338 -25.75 -23.76 -1.48
CA GLY A 338 -27.14 -23.61 -1.04
C GLY A 338 -27.47 -22.24 -0.41
N ALA A 339 -26.56 -21.26 -0.47
CA ALA A 339 -26.84 -19.91 0.03
C ALA A 339 -28.00 -19.27 -0.73
N GLU A 340 -29.01 -18.79 -0.01
CA GLU A 340 -29.99 -17.85 -0.54
C GLU A 340 -29.51 -16.41 -0.33
N THR A 341 -29.79 -15.53 -1.29
CA THR A 341 -29.49 -14.09 -1.17
C THR A 341 -30.28 -13.51 0.00
N SER A 342 -29.61 -13.37 1.15
CA SER A 342 -30.26 -12.83 2.33
C SER A 342 -30.39 -11.31 2.23
N SER A 343 -31.62 -10.82 2.20
CA SER A 343 -31.87 -9.40 2.47
C SER A 343 -31.71 -9.17 3.97
N SER A 344 -30.54 -8.65 4.37
CA SER A 344 -30.27 -8.15 5.72
C SER A 344 -30.55 -9.15 6.86
N GLY A 345 -29.70 -10.17 6.98
CA GLY A 345 -29.57 -10.95 8.21
C GLY A 345 -28.58 -10.27 9.16
N SER A 346 -29.09 -9.78 10.30
CA SER A 346 -28.30 -9.25 11.42
C SER A 346 -27.41 -10.37 11.99
N GLY A 347 -26.16 -10.44 11.51
CA GLY A 347 -25.07 -11.16 12.15
C GLY A 347 -24.12 -10.10 12.68
N SER A 348 -24.24 -9.81 13.98
CA SER A 348 -23.33 -9.01 14.83
C SER A 348 -22.37 -8.09 14.05
N VAL A 349 -22.94 -7.09 13.39
CA VAL A 349 -22.31 -5.78 13.42
C VAL A 349 -22.24 -5.48 14.91
N VAL A 350 -21.03 -5.38 15.45
CA VAL A 350 -20.85 -4.46 16.57
C VAL A 350 -21.30 -3.14 15.98
N ASP A 351 -22.57 -2.81 16.20
CA ASP A 351 -23.01 -1.43 16.14
C ASP A 351 -22.08 -0.75 17.14
N ASN A 352 -20.99 -0.18 16.61
CA ASN A 352 -20.55 1.07 17.16
C ASN A 352 -21.73 2.01 16.90
N ASP A 353 -22.65 1.98 17.85
CA ASP A 353 -23.59 3.03 18.17
C ASP A 353 -22.70 4.23 18.53
N ASP A 354 -22.10 4.83 17.49
CA ASP A 354 -21.13 5.92 17.52
C ASP A 354 -21.77 7.23 17.99
N ASP A 355 -23.02 7.19 18.45
CA ASP A 355 -23.71 8.34 19.03
C ASP A 355 -23.83 8.28 20.56
N ALA A 356 -23.63 7.16 21.24
CA ALA A 356 -23.87 7.12 22.69
C ALA A 356 -22.84 7.92 23.52
N THR A 357 -21.58 7.95 23.11
CA THR A 357 -20.51 8.69 23.81
C THR A 357 -20.58 10.19 23.56
N TRP A 358 -21.11 10.60 22.40
CA TRP A 358 -21.15 11.99 21.98
C TRP A 358 -22.56 12.59 21.97
N ALA A 359 -23.62 11.81 22.24
CA ALA A 359 -25.01 12.29 22.24
C ALA A 359 -25.20 13.51 23.15
N GLU A 360 -24.62 13.48 24.35
CA GLU A 360 -24.71 14.59 25.30
C GLU A 360 -23.96 15.84 24.82
N LEU A 361 -22.83 15.66 24.14
CA LEU A 361 -22.07 16.77 23.52
C LEU A 361 -22.78 17.29 22.26
N ASN A 362 -23.32 16.41 21.42
CA ASN A 362 -24.07 16.76 20.21
C ASN A 362 -25.35 17.50 20.55
N GLU A 363 -26.06 17.11 21.61
CA GLU A 363 -27.24 17.83 22.11
C GLU A 363 -26.85 19.20 22.69
N TYR A 364 -25.73 19.28 23.42
CA TYR A 364 -25.17 20.55 23.91
C TYR A 364 -24.73 21.48 22.76
N LEU A 365 -24.04 20.96 21.75
CA LEU A 365 -23.62 21.70 20.56
C LEU A 365 -24.82 22.15 19.73
N ALA A 366 -25.80 21.26 19.48
CA ALA A 366 -27.01 21.60 18.76
C ALA A 366 -27.82 22.71 19.46
N SER A 367 -27.82 22.74 20.79
CA SER A 367 -28.48 23.80 21.57
C SER A 367 -27.76 25.16 21.52
N ASN A 368 -26.45 25.17 21.24
CA ASN A 368 -25.60 26.36 21.21
C ASN A 368 -25.20 26.83 19.81
N ILE A 369 -25.43 26.02 18.77
CA ILE A 369 -25.29 26.46 17.37
C ILE A 369 -26.56 27.23 17.02
N THR A 370 -26.49 28.56 17.10
CA THR A 370 -27.50 29.41 16.46
C THR A 370 -27.44 29.12 14.97
N ALA A 371 -28.49 28.48 14.43
CA ALA A 371 -28.67 28.28 12.99
C ALA A 371 -28.42 29.61 12.27
N THR A 372 -27.24 29.74 11.69
CA THR A 372 -26.84 30.98 11.02
C THR A 372 -27.46 30.90 9.64
N ASP A 373 -28.49 31.70 9.42
CA ASP A 373 -29.18 31.74 8.14
C ASP A 373 -28.20 32.26 7.06
N TRP A 374 -27.75 31.35 6.18
CA TRP A 374 -26.82 31.65 5.08
C TRP A 374 -27.50 32.32 3.88
N THR A 375 -28.81 32.55 3.95
CA THR A 375 -29.59 33.23 2.92
C THR A 375 -28.98 34.58 2.48
N PRO A 376 -28.50 35.46 3.39
CA PRO A 376 -27.86 36.73 3.01
C PRO A 376 -26.54 36.53 2.24
N LEU A 377 -25.75 35.53 2.61
CA LEU A 377 -24.47 35.22 1.94
C LEU A 377 -24.72 34.66 0.53
N ASN A 378 -25.70 33.77 0.38
CA ASN A 378 -26.08 33.24 -0.92
C ASN A 378 -26.61 34.33 -1.86
N TYR A 379 -27.43 35.25 -1.37
CA TYR A 379 -27.86 36.41 -2.18
C TYR A 379 -26.68 37.29 -2.58
N PHE A 380 -25.73 37.54 -1.68
CA PHE A 380 -24.53 38.30 -2.00
C PHE A 380 -23.68 37.64 -3.09
N LEU A 381 -23.43 36.33 -2.99
CA LEU A 381 -22.63 35.58 -3.95
C LEU A 381 -23.28 35.53 -5.34
N VAL A 382 -24.60 35.33 -5.41
CA VAL A 382 -25.34 35.33 -6.68
C VAL A 382 -25.33 36.71 -7.34
N ILE A 383 -25.56 37.78 -6.57
CA ILE A 383 -25.56 39.15 -7.10
C ILE A 383 -24.15 39.51 -7.59
N PHE A 384 -23.12 39.27 -6.78
CA PHE A 384 -21.75 39.62 -7.13
C PHE A 384 -21.24 38.79 -8.32
N GLY A 385 -21.49 37.47 -8.32
CA GLY A 385 -21.17 36.59 -9.43
C GLY A 385 -21.86 37.01 -10.73
N GLY A 386 -23.14 37.39 -10.66
CA GLY A 386 -23.90 37.90 -11.80
C GLY A 386 -23.32 39.20 -12.38
N VAL A 387 -22.92 40.15 -11.52
CA VAL A 387 -22.29 41.42 -11.94
C VAL A 387 -20.94 41.17 -12.62
N VAL A 388 -20.10 40.30 -12.04
CA VAL A 388 -18.80 39.94 -12.62
C VAL A 388 -19.00 39.24 -13.98
N GLY A 389 -19.94 38.30 -14.07
CA GLY A 389 -20.28 37.63 -15.33
C GLY A 389 -20.73 38.60 -16.42
N LEU A 390 -21.59 39.56 -16.09
CA LEU A 390 -22.02 40.61 -17.02
C LEU A 390 -20.86 41.49 -17.49
N MET A 391 -19.96 41.88 -16.58
CA MET A 391 -18.78 42.69 -16.93
C MET A 391 -17.84 41.94 -17.88
N LEU A 392 -17.66 40.62 -17.69
CA LEU A 392 -16.86 39.79 -18.60
C LEU A 392 -17.51 39.67 -19.98
N ILE A 393 -18.83 39.45 -20.05
CA ILE A 393 -19.57 39.37 -21.32
C ILE A 393 -19.47 40.70 -22.08
N VAL A 394 -19.70 41.83 -21.40
CA VAL A 394 -19.58 43.17 -22.01
C VAL A 394 -18.13 43.42 -22.46
N GLY A 395 -17.15 43.05 -21.64
CA GLY A 395 -15.73 43.13 -21.99
C GLY A 395 -15.41 42.35 -23.27
N PHE A 396 -15.95 41.14 -23.40
CA PHE A 396 -15.75 40.28 -24.58
C PHE A 396 -16.42 40.86 -25.83
N ILE A 397 -17.64 41.40 -25.70
CA ILE A 397 -18.35 42.07 -26.80
C ILE A 397 -17.57 43.31 -27.25
N VAL A 398 -17.06 44.12 -26.32
CA VAL A 398 -16.26 45.32 -26.63
C VAL A 398 -14.93 44.94 -27.30
N ALA A 399 -14.28 43.86 -26.86
CA ALA A 399 -13.07 43.34 -27.48
C ALA A 399 -13.34 42.89 -28.93
N MET A 400 -14.40 42.11 -29.16
CA MET A 400 -14.79 41.70 -30.52
C MET A 400 -15.18 42.89 -31.41
N CYS A 401 -15.89 43.88 -30.89
CA CYS A 401 -16.23 45.09 -31.63
C CYS A 401 -15.00 45.93 -31.98
N ARG A 402 -14.00 46.01 -31.08
CA ARG A 402 -12.73 46.71 -31.34
C ARG A 402 -11.88 45.99 -32.39
N GLU A 403 -11.81 44.67 -32.33
CA GLU A 403 -11.08 43.86 -33.30
C GLU A 403 -11.69 43.96 -34.70
N ARG A 404 -13.03 43.93 -34.78
CA ARG A 404 -13.77 44.12 -36.05
C ARG A 404 -13.57 45.51 -36.65
N ARG A 405 -13.41 46.55 -35.80
CA ARG A 405 -13.12 47.93 -36.24
C ARG A 405 -11.68 48.12 -36.69
N ASN A 406 -10.72 47.40 -36.10
CA ASN A 406 -9.33 47.42 -36.55
C ASN A 406 -9.13 46.63 -37.85
N GLY A 407 -9.91 45.57 -38.09
CA GLY A 407 -9.87 44.80 -39.34
C GLY A 407 -10.48 45.52 -40.56
N THR A 408 -11.19 46.64 -40.39
CA THR A 408 -11.80 47.39 -41.50
C THR A 408 -10.92 48.51 -42.07
N VAL A 409 -9.75 48.76 -41.48
CA VAL A 409 -8.85 49.86 -41.87
C VAL A 409 -7.81 49.46 -42.94
N ASP A 410 -7.56 48.16 -43.15
CA ASP A 410 -6.45 47.69 -44.01
C ASP A 410 -6.81 47.28 -45.44
N HIS A 411 -8.03 47.52 -45.95
CA HIS A 411 -8.44 46.98 -47.26
C HIS A 411 -8.60 47.97 -48.43
N ASN A 412 -8.17 49.23 -48.32
CA ASN A 412 -8.27 50.20 -49.43
C ASN A 412 -7.00 51.05 -49.64
N LEU A 413 -5.98 50.48 -50.28
CA LEU A 413 -5.24 51.17 -51.35
C LEU A 413 -4.53 50.18 -52.29
N SER A 414 -4.86 50.29 -53.57
CA SER A 414 -4.50 49.40 -54.67
C SER A 414 -3.03 49.54 -55.16
N THR A 415 -2.45 48.37 -55.49
CA THR A 415 -1.52 47.94 -56.58
C THR A 415 -1.04 48.95 -57.68
N PRO A 416 -0.14 48.57 -58.62
CA PRO A 416 1.23 48.00 -58.57
C PRO A 416 2.21 48.75 -59.52
N ASN A 417 3.55 48.56 -59.43
CA ASN A 417 4.48 48.29 -60.55
C ASN A 417 6.00 48.63 -60.37
N THR A 418 6.80 47.62 -60.76
CA THR A 418 8.09 47.62 -61.50
C THR A 418 9.37 48.21 -60.90
N GLY A 419 10.36 47.33 -60.68
CA GLY A 419 11.80 47.64 -60.57
C GLY A 419 12.65 46.37 -60.44
N LEU A 420 13.70 46.24 -61.25
CA LEU A 420 14.55 45.06 -61.52
C LEU A 420 15.97 45.26 -60.94
N TYR A 421 16.72 44.17 -60.67
CA TYR A 421 18.17 44.04 -60.27
C TYR A 421 18.52 44.43 -58.81
N THR A 422 19.40 43.81 -57.98
CA THR A 422 20.24 42.57 -57.88
C THR A 422 20.72 42.49 -56.38
N PRO A 423 21.45 41.45 -55.91
CA PRO A 423 21.41 40.97 -54.52
C PRO A 423 22.42 41.67 -53.59
N GLU A 424 22.15 41.73 -52.27
CA GLU A 424 23.17 41.54 -51.20
C GLU A 424 22.58 41.61 -49.77
N VAL A 425 22.83 40.53 -49.01
CA VAL A 425 23.33 40.48 -47.63
C VAL A 425 22.78 41.54 -46.66
N ASN A 426 21.63 41.27 -46.00
CA ASN A 426 21.32 41.69 -44.62
C ASN A 426 19.99 41.11 -44.08
N GLY A 427 19.66 39.86 -44.46
CA GLY A 427 18.40 39.19 -44.11
C GLY A 427 18.24 38.73 -42.66
N VAL A 428 19.20 39.00 -41.76
CA VAL A 428 19.15 38.50 -40.38
C VAL A 428 18.79 39.61 -39.36
N ALA A 429 18.97 40.88 -39.71
CA ALA A 429 18.68 42.00 -38.79
C ALA A 429 17.20 42.45 -38.80
N HIS A 430 16.41 42.11 -39.82
CA HIS A 430 14.99 42.48 -39.91
C HIS A 430 14.02 41.39 -39.44
N ALA A 431 14.47 40.13 -39.31
CA ALA A 431 13.63 39.05 -38.79
C ALA A 431 13.48 39.11 -37.26
N MET A 432 14.40 39.74 -36.52
CA MET A 432 14.28 39.92 -35.06
C MET A 432 13.55 41.20 -34.64
N ALA A 433 13.32 42.14 -35.55
CA ALA A 433 12.55 43.36 -35.25
C ALA A 433 11.03 43.16 -35.40
N ALA A 434 10.60 42.08 -36.04
CA ALA A 434 9.20 41.80 -36.34
C ALA A 434 8.50 40.86 -35.33
N SER A 435 9.19 40.39 -34.29
CA SER A 435 8.61 39.55 -33.23
C SER A 435 8.58 40.24 -31.85
N VAL A 436 8.58 41.57 -31.81
CA VAL A 436 8.21 42.29 -30.59
C VAL A 436 6.69 42.26 -30.47
N GLY A 437 6.16 41.14 -29.99
CA GLY A 437 4.85 41.15 -29.35
C GLY A 437 4.89 42.26 -28.30
N ARG A 438 3.96 43.22 -28.37
CA ARG A 438 3.88 44.29 -27.39
C ARG A 438 3.81 43.66 -26.00
N LEU A 439 4.89 43.77 -25.24
CA LEU A 439 4.90 43.44 -23.82
C LEU A 439 3.77 44.25 -23.16
N SER A 440 3.01 43.59 -22.30
CA SER A 440 1.97 44.24 -21.50
C SER A 440 2.56 45.47 -20.79
N PHE A 441 1.78 46.53 -20.58
CA PHE A 441 2.26 47.74 -19.87
C PHE A 441 2.93 47.39 -18.52
N MET A 442 2.44 46.36 -17.82
CA MET A 442 3.06 45.85 -16.60
C MET A 442 4.41 45.19 -16.85
N ASP A 443 4.55 44.42 -17.91
CA ASP A 443 5.84 43.80 -18.27
C ASP A 443 6.87 44.86 -18.65
N GLU A 444 6.47 45.89 -19.41
CA GLU A 444 7.37 46.97 -19.79
C GLU A 444 7.80 47.82 -18.59
N LEU A 445 6.86 48.08 -17.65
CA LEU A 445 7.15 48.77 -16.40
C LEU A 445 8.07 47.94 -15.49
N MET A 446 7.77 46.65 -15.29
CA MET A 446 8.59 45.74 -14.48
C MET A 446 9.99 45.60 -15.07
N THR A 447 10.09 45.40 -16.39
CA THR A 447 11.38 45.28 -17.08
C THR A 447 12.21 46.55 -16.92
N ASN A 448 11.61 47.73 -17.07
CA ASN A 448 12.32 48.99 -16.87
C ASN A 448 12.78 49.21 -15.41
N LYS A 449 11.95 48.83 -14.43
CA LYS A 449 12.30 48.94 -13.00
C LYS A 449 13.41 47.96 -12.62
N LEU A 450 13.30 46.70 -13.03
CA LEU A 450 14.32 45.67 -12.79
C LEU A 450 15.64 46.03 -13.47
N ARG A 451 15.61 46.55 -14.71
CA ARG A 451 16.82 47.01 -15.40
C ARG A 451 17.48 48.18 -14.68
N THR A 452 16.69 49.14 -14.18
CA THR A 452 17.19 50.27 -13.40
C THR A 452 17.82 49.81 -12.08
N TRP A 453 17.20 48.85 -11.41
CA TRP A 453 17.72 48.25 -10.18
C TRP A 453 18.99 47.43 -10.42
N ALA A 454 19.03 46.61 -11.47
CA ALA A 454 20.20 45.83 -11.84
C ALA A 454 21.40 46.74 -12.19
N LEU A 455 21.17 47.84 -12.92
CA LEU A 455 22.21 48.85 -13.16
C LEU A 455 22.63 49.56 -11.88
N PHE A 456 21.70 49.80 -10.94
CA PHE A 456 22.02 50.39 -9.63
C PHE A 456 22.94 49.49 -8.80
N VAL A 457 22.66 48.18 -8.77
CA VAL A 457 23.42 47.18 -7.98
C VAL A 457 24.79 46.89 -8.60
N SER A 458 24.88 46.84 -9.93
CA SER A 458 26.10 46.47 -10.66
C SER A 458 27.09 47.62 -10.90
N LYS A 459 26.66 48.88 -10.78
CA LYS A 459 27.51 50.03 -11.15
C LYS A 459 28.56 50.39 -10.09
N GLY A 460 29.80 50.52 -10.55
CA GLY A 460 30.92 51.05 -9.77
C GLY A 460 31.32 50.14 -8.62
N ASN A 461 31.58 50.70 -7.43
CA ASN A 461 32.04 49.94 -6.28
C ASN A 461 30.90 49.49 -5.34
N ARG A 462 29.64 49.58 -5.80
CA ARG A 462 28.43 49.20 -5.06
C ARG A 462 28.27 47.70 -4.77
N PRO A 463 28.62 46.76 -5.66
CA PRO A 463 28.49 45.33 -5.32
C PRO A 463 29.38 44.95 -4.14
N LYS A 464 30.57 45.56 -3.99
CA LYS A 464 31.44 45.36 -2.82
C LYS A 464 30.85 45.87 -1.51
N LYS A 465 29.80 46.69 -1.54
CA LYS A 465 29.07 47.17 -0.35
C LYS A 465 27.76 46.40 -0.12
N ILE A 466 27.05 46.07 -1.20
CA ILE A 466 25.74 45.39 -1.15
C ILE A 466 25.90 43.92 -0.75
N ILE A 467 26.89 43.21 -1.30
CA ILE A 467 27.13 41.80 -0.96
C ILE A 467 27.37 41.60 0.55
N PRO A 468 28.30 42.32 1.21
CA PRO A 468 28.46 42.16 2.65
C PRO A 468 27.23 42.60 3.45
N MET A 469 26.48 43.61 2.98
CA MET A 469 25.23 44.02 3.63
C MET A 469 24.17 42.90 3.60
N VAL A 470 24.02 42.22 2.46
CA VAL A 470 23.09 41.08 2.35
C VAL A 470 23.57 39.90 3.21
N LEU A 471 24.88 39.62 3.23
CA LEU A 471 25.45 38.57 4.08
C LEU A 471 25.21 38.83 5.58
N VAL A 472 25.26 40.10 6.02
CA VAL A 472 24.91 40.46 7.40
C VAL A 472 23.44 40.17 7.68
N VAL A 473 22.52 40.50 6.77
CA VAL A 473 21.10 40.19 6.92
C VAL A 473 20.87 38.68 7.00
N VAL A 474 21.52 37.91 6.13
CA VAL A 474 21.43 36.43 6.15
C VAL A 474 21.96 35.87 7.47
N ALA A 475 23.08 36.37 7.99
CA ALA A 475 23.64 35.94 9.26
C ALA A 475 22.70 36.25 10.45
N ILE A 476 22.02 37.41 10.43
CA ILE A 476 21.02 37.76 11.45
C ILE A 476 19.82 36.83 11.39
N CYS A 477 19.29 36.54 10.18
CA CYS A 477 18.20 35.59 10.01
C CYS A 477 18.60 34.17 10.45
N ALA A 478 19.83 33.75 10.14
CA ALA A 478 20.35 32.45 10.55
C ALA A 478 20.58 32.36 12.06
N ALA A 479 20.96 33.44 12.73
CA ALA A 479 21.04 33.46 14.19
C ALA A 479 19.67 33.22 14.86
N GLY A 480 18.57 33.59 14.20
CA GLY A 480 17.21 33.28 14.65
C GLY A 480 16.89 31.78 14.72
N LEU A 481 17.60 30.93 13.96
CA LEU A 481 17.45 29.48 14.02
C LEU A 481 17.92 28.88 15.34
N HIS A 482 18.71 29.61 16.15
CA HIS A 482 19.11 29.12 17.47
C HIS A 482 17.94 29.10 18.47
N ASN A 483 16.86 29.84 18.19
CA ASN A 483 15.65 29.85 19.00
C ASN A 483 14.52 29.01 18.38
N ILE A 484 14.85 28.07 17.48
CA ILE A 484 13.85 27.17 16.93
C ILE A 484 13.60 26.05 17.95
N ASP A 485 12.43 26.10 18.58
CA ASP A 485 11.91 24.97 19.35
C ASP A 485 11.17 24.07 18.36
N ILE A 486 11.68 22.84 18.21
CA ILE A 486 11.07 21.83 17.34
C ILE A 486 10.08 21.06 18.20
N GLU A 487 8.79 21.31 18.00
CA GLU A 487 7.73 20.50 18.60
C GLU A 487 7.69 19.14 17.90
N THR A 488 7.99 18.06 18.64
CA THR A 488 7.98 16.68 18.12
C THR A 488 6.80 15.85 18.63
N ASP A 489 5.90 16.45 19.40
CA ASP A 489 4.72 15.78 19.94
C ASP A 489 3.70 15.56 18.81
N PRO A 490 3.42 14.29 18.42
CA PRO A 490 2.51 13.99 17.33
C PRO A 490 1.09 14.51 17.60
N ILE A 491 0.65 14.60 18.86
CA ILE A 491 -0.71 15.01 19.19
C ILE A 491 -0.91 16.49 18.85
N LYS A 492 0.05 17.36 19.16
CA LYS A 492 -0.03 18.79 18.83
C LYS A 492 0.23 19.11 17.36
N LEU A 493 0.92 18.22 16.63
CA LEU A 493 1.21 18.39 15.21
C LEU A 493 0.00 18.04 14.33
N TRP A 494 -0.80 17.06 14.75
CA TRP A 494 -1.84 16.44 13.92
C TRP A 494 -3.27 16.69 14.41
N VAL A 495 -3.45 17.29 15.59
CA VAL A 495 -4.77 17.63 16.12
C VAL A 495 -4.85 19.16 16.26
N SER A 496 -5.66 19.80 15.40
CA SER A 496 -5.94 21.25 15.43
C SER A 496 -7.15 21.59 16.28
#